data_AF-A0A177C313-F1
#
_entry.id   AF-A0A177C313-F1
#
_cell.length_a   1.000
_cell.length_b   1.000
_cell.length_c   1.000
_cell.angle_alpha   90.00
_cell.angle_beta   90.00
_cell.angle_gamma   90.00
#
_symmetry.space_group_name_H-M   'P 1'
#
loop_
_entity.id
_entity.type
_entity.pdbx_description
1 polymer ?
#
loop_
_entity_poly.entity_id
_entity_poly.type
_entity_poly.pdbx_seq_one_letter_code
_entity_poly.pdbx_strand_id
1 'polypeptide(L)'
;MFSRHSNPQIITESLDSGPGASERLFTILNRDDRFRLAEDPTVEAGNLDNDIHPIFQHARFLGESDHLKQALQLASLYLTTPTLLEFYLPLVFGDHVTIDGRFHRVLVRPHDSDREHETQTIELFLMCMSHTTKWEWVDFETGKKWGSTQHYFDESPKYRHTEQCPTLEYKGKTYFHNEDKGYLIRLNRGILDFYLDEETGYVTRSRCEQFRHDFQLALLLGHEIAHAFGAMCHDDLAEPWLAVDHPRNELGFAWENFVFCALIDPVDREPRGKYIHVYRTWQSREFRQNYKSTEQTAVPVAWTAQWFRRKTWGTIRMYGYNAVNLPNPTLKIYFTAWGRYIVFTDDEDARADLDLARFSASLSLSYLFVKGSPSSVAMEDISGAAWMPMIASAKQPLMATPQRRFDEELVDDTWYLQNAKAREKATWRVQEVAEKRSKRLAETSMVSIAAGLMKASRHAARLINSSALVVKPRPQRLSVAAGPMCSSSSHLPLHTSEAALSVYEMANISTHSCRARRLDEATDSRRIRRYSNASSFSSI
;
A
#
# COMPACT_ATOMS: atom_id res chain seq x y z
N MET A 1 -33.23 -3.12 -23.18
CA MET A 1 -33.77 -3.64 -21.92
C MET A 1 -32.77 -3.31 -20.82
N PHE A 2 -32.99 -2.23 -20.07
CA PHE A 2 -32.21 -1.96 -18.87
C PHE A 2 -32.82 -2.82 -17.76
N SER A 3 -32.05 -3.79 -17.25
CA SER A 3 -32.43 -4.57 -16.08
C SER A 3 -32.68 -3.59 -14.93
N ARG A 4 -33.86 -3.66 -14.30
CA ARG A 4 -34.15 -2.91 -13.09
C ARG A 4 -33.25 -3.50 -11.99
N HIS A 5 -32.15 -2.83 -11.69
CA HIS A 5 -31.41 -3.13 -10.46
C HIS A 5 -32.38 -2.94 -9.29
N SER A 6 -32.69 -4.02 -8.59
CA SER A 6 -33.40 -3.99 -7.32
C SER A 6 -32.62 -3.07 -6.38
N ASN A 7 -33.33 -2.13 -5.73
CA ASN A 7 -32.69 -1.28 -4.71
C ASN A 7 -32.11 -2.19 -3.61
N PRO A 8 -30.88 -1.95 -3.16
CA PRO A 8 -30.29 -2.69 -2.05
C PRO A 8 -31.20 -2.55 -0.83
N GLN A 9 -31.50 -3.68 -0.18
CA GLN A 9 -32.34 -3.70 1.01
C GLN A 9 -31.45 -3.82 2.25
N ILE A 10 -31.73 -3.00 3.26
CA ILE A 10 -31.04 -3.04 4.55
C ILE A 10 -31.69 -4.11 5.43
N ILE A 11 -30.89 -5.04 5.95
CA ILE A 11 -31.33 -6.00 6.96
C ILE A 11 -30.61 -5.65 8.27
N THR A 12 -31.37 -5.33 9.31
CA THR A 12 -30.83 -5.05 10.65
C THR A 12 -31.05 -6.28 11.55
N GLU A 13 -29.98 -6.81 12.15
CA GLU A 13 -30.01 -7.98 13.02
C GLU A 13 -29.30 -7.71 14.36
N SER A 14 -29.90 -8.14 15.47
CA SER A 14 -29.26 -8.08 16.78
C SER A 14 -28.69 -9.46 17.10
N LEU A 15 -27.49 -9.76 16.57
CA LEU A 15 -26.70 -10.90 17.04
C LEU A 15 -26.02 -10.54 18.36
N ASP A 16 -25.95 -11.48 19.29
CA ASP A 16 -25.09 -11.36 20.46
C ASP A 16 -23.67 -11.02 19.98
N SER A 17 -23.15 -9.89 20.44
CA SER A 17 -21.86 -9.32 20.05
C SER A 17 -20.65 -10.10 20.58
N GLY A 18 -20.81 -11.41 20.77
CA GLY A 18 -19.74 -12.29 21.19
C GLY A 18 -18.59 -12.29 20.18
N PRO A 19 -17.37 -12.67 20.62
CA PRO A 19 -16.25 -12.88 19.72
C PRO A 19 -16.64 -13.72 18.49
N GLY A 20 -16.17 -13.32 17.31
CA GLY A 20 -16.45 -14.03 16.06
C GLY A 20 -17.87 -13.86 15.49
N ALA A 21 -18.71 -12.95 16.00
CA ALA A 21 -20.04 -12.74 15.43
C ALA A 21 -20.00 -12.29 13.95
N SER A 22 -19.08 -11.37 13.60
CA SER A 22 -18.85 -10.98 12.20
C SER A 22 -18.41 -12.15 11.33
N GLU A 23 -17.55 -13.02 11.87
CA GLU A 23 -17.06 -14.21 11.19
C GLU A 23 -18.17 -15.20 10.87
N ARG A 24 -19.02 -15.51 11.86
CA ARG A 24 -20.19 -16.35 11.65
C ARG A 24 -21.12 -15.76 10.60
N LEU A 25 -21.33 -14.45 10.62
CA LEU A 25 -22.13 -13.77 9.60
C LEU A 25 -21.53 -13.93 8.20
N PHE A 26 -20.24 -13.66 8.01
CA PHE A 26 -19.60 -13.86 6.70
C PHE A 26 -19.69 -15.31 6.24
N THR A 27 -19.53 -16.28 7.14
CA THR A 27 -19.66 -17.71 6.82
C THR A 27 -21.08 -18.09 6.42
N ILE A 28 -22.11 -17.62 7.14
CA ILE A 28 -23.52 -17.87 6.83
C ILE A 28 -23.88 -17.23 5.48
N LEU A 29 -23.51 -15.97 5.31
CA LEU A 29 -23.87 -15.17 4.13
C LEU A 29 -23.15 -15.64 2.88
N ASN A 30 -21.88 -16.05 3.01
CA ASN A 30 -21.09 -16.62 1.93
C ASN A 30 -21.26 -18.14 1.82
N ARG A 31 -22.44 -18.67 2.15
CA ARG A 31 -22.74 -20.09 1.98
C ARG A 31 -22.56 -20.49 0.52
N ASP A 32 -21.92 -21.65 0.32
CA ASP A 32 -21.53 -22.20 -0.98
C ASP A 32 -20.61 -21.26 -1.79
N ASP A 33 -19.90 -20.37 -1.08
CA ASP A 33 -18.98 -19.38 -1.63
C ASP A 33 -19.56 -18.50 -2.76
N ARG A 34 -20.84 -18.13 -2.64
CA ARG A 34 -21.55 -17.36 -3.66
C ARG A 34 -20.90 -16.02 -4.02
N PHE A 35 -20.27 -15.36 -3.05
CA PHE A 35 -19.58 -14.09 -3.28
C PHE A 35 -18.14 -14.29 -3.75
N ARG A 36 -17.71 -15.54 -3.96
CA ARG A 36 -16.37 -15.92 -4.42
C ARG A 36 -15.28 -15.32 -3.54
N LEU A 37 -15.45 -15.48 -2.25
CA LEU A 37 -14.49 -15.01 -1.26
C LEU A 37 -13.38 -16.06 -1.06
N ALA A 38 -13.72 -17.35 -1.21
CA ALA A 38 -12.82 -18.48 -1.04
C ALA A 38 -12.26 -19.03 -2.37
N GLU A 39 -13.08 -19.16 -3.41
CA GLU A 39 -12.72 -19.70 -4.71
C GLU A 39 -13.36 -18.88 -5.84
N ASP A 40 -12.60 -18.62 -6.88
CA ASP A 40 -13.13 -18.04 -8.11
C ASP A 40 -12.48 -18.72 -9.32
N PRO A 41 -13.22 -19.51 -10.11
CA PRO A 41 -12.66 -20.20 -11.27
C PRO A 41 -12.21 -19.24 -12.38
N THR A 42 -12.61 -17.96 -12.32
CA THR A 42 -12.19 -16.92 -13.27
C THR A 42 -10.82 -16.32 -12.93
N VAL A 43 -10.25 -16.65 -11.77
CA VAL A 43 -8.96 -16.15 -11.32
C VAL A 43 -7.81 -16.76 -12.14
N GLU A 44 -7.17 -15.88 -12.91
CA GLU A 44 -5.97 -16.18 -13.68
C GLU A 44 -4.75 -16.40 -12.76
N ALA A 45 -3.75 -17.13 -13.24
CA ALA A 45 -2.48 -17.30 -12.53
C ALA A 45 -1.76 -15.94 -12.31
N GLY A 46 -0.95 -15.82 -11.26
CA GLY A 46 -0.07 -14.65 -11.09
C GLY A 46 0.95 -14.58 -12.21
N ASN A 47 1.37 -13.38 -12.62
CA ASN A 47 2.40 -13.23 -13.65
C ASN A 47 3.42 -12.12 -13.33
N LEU A 48 3.61 -11.83 -12.05
CA LEU A 48 4.69 -10.95 -11.61
C LEU A 48 6.05 -11.59 -11.93
N ASP A 49 6.91 -10.81 -12.56
CA ASP A 49 8.27 -11.18 -12.96
C ASP A 49 9.30 -10.14 -12.53
N ASN A 50 8.90 -9.18 -11.70
CA ASN A 50 9.81 -8.17 -11.16
C ASN A 50 10.81 -8.79 -10.20
N ASP A 51 11.93 -8.09 -10.04
CA ASP A 51 12.92 -8.40 -9.04
C ASP A 51 12.35 -8.18 -7.62
N ILE A 52 12.80 -9.01 -6.69
CA ILE A 52 12.50 -8.84 -5.27
C ILE A 52 13.40 -7.72 -4.74
N HIS A 53 12.84 -6.73 -4.05
CA HIS A 53 13.57 -5.60 -3.50
C HIS A 53 14.64 -6.05 -2.49
N PRO A 54 15.86 -5.48 -2.48
CA PRO A 54 16.95 -5.94 -1.61
C PRO A 54 16.64 -5.97 -0.11
N ILE A 55 15.73 -5.12 0.38
CA ILE A 55 15.24 -5.17 1.77
C ILE A 55 14.65 -6.53 2.14
N PHE A 56 14.12 -7.23 1.14
CA PHE A 56 13.58 -8.57 1.26
C PHE A 56 14.59 -9.64 0.82
N GLN A 57 15.76 -9.31 0.29
CA GLN A 57 16.72 -10.31 -0.22
C GLN A 57 17.68 -10.86 0.85
N HIS A 58 17.69 -10.31 2.06
CA HIS A 58 18.87 -10.37 2.92
C HIS A 58 19.11 -11.74 3.61
N ALA A 59 19.57 -12.78 2.89
CA ALA A 59 20.29 -14.01 3.30
C ALA A 59 19.83 -14.82 4.54
N ARG A 60 18.77 -14.39 5.23
CA ARG A 60 18.24 -14.85 6.52
C ARG A 60 16.74 -14.60 6.66
N PHE A 61 16.15 -13.84 5.74
CA PHE A 61 14.74 -13.48 5.80
C PHE A 61 13.83 -14.57 5.23
N LEU A 62 14.21 -15.16 4.09
CA LEU A 62 13.29 -15.87 3.17
C LEU A 62 13.91 -17.04 2.41
N GLY A 63 15.09 -17.52 2.81
CA GLY A 63 15.70 -18.72 2.22
C GLY A 63 15.04 -20.04 2.64
N GLU A 64 13.88 -19.97 3.28
CA GLU A 64 13.19 -21.14 3.83
C GLU A 64 12.23 -21.79 2.83
N SER A 65 11.73 -21.04 1.83
CA SER A 65 10.81 -21.59 0.83
C SER A 65 10.74 -20.75 -0.44
N ASP A 66 10.86 -21.40 -1.60
CA ASP A 66 10.63 -20.77 -2.91
C ASP A 66 9.18 -20.27 -3.09
N HIS A 67 8.25 -20.79 -2.28
CA HIS A 67 6.84 -20.40 -2.32
C HIS A 67 6.58 -18.96 -1.86
N LEU A 68 7.51 -18.36 -1.12
CA LEU A 68 7.41 -16.97 -0.69
C LEU A 68 7.58 -15.97 -1.83
N LYS A 69 8.20 -16.39 -2.94
CA LYS A 69 8.62 -15.52 -4.05
C LYS A 69 7.50 -14.57 -4.51
N GLN A 70 6.28 -15.09 -4.64
CA GLN A 70 5.16 -14.32 -5.16
C GLN A 70 4.73 -13.18 -4.22
N ALA A 71 4.61 -13.44 -2.91
CA ALA A 71 4.35 -12.42 -1.91
C ALA A 71 5.44 -11.33 -1.89
N LEU A 72 6.70 -11.75 -2.03
CA LEU A 72 7.85 -10.85 -2.02
C LEU A 72 7.92 -9.98 -3.26
N GLN A 73 7.62 -10.54 -4.42
CA GLN A 73 7.53 -9.77 -5.66
C GLN A 73 6.43 -8.71 -5.55
N LEU A 74 5.27 -9.06 -4.98
CA LEU A 74 4.20 -8.11 -4.73
C LEU A 74 4.64 -7.01 -3.75
N ALA A 75 5.23 -7.37 -2.61
CA ALA A 75 5.73 -6.41 -1.63
C ALA A 75 6.79 -5.47 -2.22
N SER A 76 7.62 -5.99 -3.12
CA SER A 76 8.65 -5.20 -3.81
C SER A 76 8.06 -4.14 -4.72
N LEU A 77 6.90 -4.41 -5.33
CA LEU A 77 6.20 -3.40 -6.14
C LEU A 77 5.65 -2.25 -5.30
N TYR A 78 5.32 -2.48 -4.02
CA TYR A 78 4.96 -1.40 -3.09
C TYR A 78 6.10 -0.40 -2.89
N LEU A 79 7.35 -0.88 -2.89
CA LEU A 79 8.56 -0.11 -2.60
C LEU A 79 9.27 0.43 -3.85
N THR A 80 8.86 0.02 -5.04
CA THR A 80 9.53 0.38 -6.31
C THR A 80 8.62 1.09 -7.29
N THR A 81 7.33 1.23 -6.98
CA THR A 81 6.38 1.95 -7.83
C THR A 81 6.35 3.43 -7.40
N PRO A 82 6.78 4.38 -8.26
CA PRO A 82 6.95 5.79 -7.87
C PRO A 82 5.71 6.42 -7.23
N THR A 83 4.52 6.10 -7.73
CA THR A 83 3.26 6.66 -7.21
C THR A 83 2.92 6.19 -5.81
N LEU A 84 3.45 5.03 -5.39
CA LEU A 84 3.28 4.52 -4.03
C LEU A 84 4.31 5.12 -3.07
N LEU A 85 5.48 5.51 -3.57
CA LEU A 85 6.53 6.15 -2.77
C LEU A 85 6.14 7.53 -2.25
N GLU A 86 5.10 8.13 -2.83
CA GLU A 86 4.51 9.37 -2.36
C GLU A 86 4.06 9.33 -0.90
N PHE A 87 3.72 8.14 -0.39
CA PHE A 87 3.42 7.94 1.03
C PHE A 87 4.57 8.38 1.95
N TYR A 88 5.81 8.12 1.55
CA TYR A 88 7.00 8.38 2.37
C TYR A 88 7.50 9.82 2.27
N LEU A 89 7.04 10.59 1.27
CA LEU A 89 7.50 11.97 1.04
C LEU A 89 7.29 12.87 2.26
N PRO A 90 6.11 12.88 2.93
CA PRO A 90 5.92 13.70 4.12
C PRO A 90 6.82 13.28 5.30
N LEU A 91 7.20 12.00 5.41
CA LEU A 91 8.09 11.50 6.47
C LEU A 91 9.49 12.11 6.38
N VAL A 92 9.99 12.33 5.17
CA VAL A 92 11.33 12.91 4.95
C VAL A 92 11.26 14.43 4.81
N PHE A 93 10.38 14.92 3.93
CA PHE A 93 10.40 16.30 3.46
C PHE A 93 9.36 17.19 4.13
N GLY A 94 8.41 16.59 4.85
CA GLY A 94 7.29 17.28 5.46
C GLY A 94 7.69 18.17 6.64
N ASP A 95 6.98 19.28 6.78
CA ASP A 95 7.08 20.16 7.94
C ASP A 95 6.14 19.71 9.05
N HIS A 96 6.60 19.81 10.30
CA HIS A 96 5.75 19.62 11.46
C HIS A 96 4.83 20.84 11.64
N VAL A 97 3.53 20.63 11.52
CA VAL A 97 2.50 21.64 11.79
C VAL A 97 1.78 21.28 13.07
N THR A 98 1.54 22.24 13.96
CA THR A 98 0.72 22.08 15.17
C THR A 98 -0.71 22.52 14.88
N ILE A 99 -1.71 21.74 15.29
CA ILE A 99 -3.13 21.99 14.99
C ILE A 99 -3.92 22.03 16.30
N ASP A 100 -4.78 23.04 16.46
CA ASP A 100 -5.68 23.24 17.60
C ASP A 100 -5.01 23.22 18.99
N GLY A 101 -3.76 23.70 19.07
CA GLY A 101 -2.98 23.72 20.32
C GLY A 101 -2.61 22.32 20.85
N ARG A 102 -3.00 21.26 20.15
CA ARG A 102 -2.55 19.89 20.39
C ARG A 102 -1.30 19.64 19.54
N PHE A 103 -0.28 19.06 20.15
CA PHE A 103 0.96 18.65 19.48
C PHE A 103 0.72 17.44 18.55
N HIS A 104 -0.19 17.54 17.60
CA HIS A 104 -0.18 16.64 16.46
C HIS A 104 0.98 17.06 15.59
N ARG A 105 2.07 16.28 15.56
CA ARG A 105 3.14 16.49 14.58
C ARG A 105 2.62 16.01 13.23
N VAL A 106 1.87 16.87 12.55
CA VAL A 106 1.37 16.58 11.20
C VAL A 106 2.46 16.93 10.21
N LEU A 107 2.77 16.00 9.30
CA LEU A 107 3.78 16.20 8.28
C LEU A 107 3.14 16.69 6.98
N VAL A 108 3.38 17.96 6.63
CA VAL A 108 2.84 18.57 5.41
C VAL A 108 3.93 18.75 4.38
N ARG A 109 3.73 18.21 3.18
CA ARG A 109 4.68 18.36 2.08
C ARG A 109 4.77 19.82 1.61
N PRO A 110 5.98 20.35 1.34
CA PRO A 110 6.15 21.66 0.71
C PRO A 110 5.52 21.71 -0.70
N HIS A 111 4.92 22.84 -1.06
CA HIS A 111 4.24 23.01 -2.36
C HIS A 111 5.19 23.01 -3.57
N ASP A 112 6.43 23.49 -3.40
CA ASP A 112 7.36 23.79 -4.50
C ASP A 112 8.52 22.78 -4.63
N SER A 113 8.30 21.51 -4.28
CA SER A 113 9.38 20.52 -4.27
C SER A 113 9.56 19.74 -5.59
N ASP A 114 10.82 19.39 -5.87
CA ASP A 114 11.18 18.53 -7.01
C ASP A 114 10.78 17.08 -6.72
N ARG A 115 9.56 16.72 -7.13
CA ARG A 115 8.97 15.40 -6.89
C ARG A 115 9.82 14.24 -7.41
N GLU A 116 10.50 14.42 -8.54
CA GLU A 116 11.30 13.34 -9.12
C GLU A 116 12.52 13.07 -8.24
N HIS A 117 13.24 14.14 -7.88
CA HIS A 117 14.37 14.04 -6.97
C HIS A 117 13.99 13.49 -5.59
N GLU A 118 12.88 13.96 -5.02
CA GLU A 118 12.39 13.46 -3.73
C GLU A 118 12.04 11.96 -3.81
N THR A 119 11.37 11.53 -4.87
CA THR A 119 11.01 10.12 -5.06
C THR A 119 12.25 9.25 -5.20
N GLN A 120 13.23 9.66 -6.00
CA GLN A 120 14.53 8.98 -6.11
C GLN A 120 15.24 8.90 -4.75
N THR A 121 15.11 9.94 -3.93
CA THR A 121 15.68 9.94 -2.57
C THR A 121 14.99 8.89 -1.68
N ILE A 122 13.67 8.77 -1.74
CA ILE A 122 12.93 7.70 -1.04
C ILE A 122 13.39 6.32 -1.52
N GLU A 123 13.56 6.11 -2.83
CA GLU A 123 14.06 4.84 -3.39
C GLU A 123 15.42 4.47 -2.80
N LEU A 124 16.35 5.43 -2.75
CA LEU A 124 17.67 5.20 -2.17
C LEU A 124 17.62 4.92 -0.67
N PHE A 125 16.68 5.53 0.06
CA PHE A 125 16.48 5.26 1.49
C PHE A 125 15.94 3.86 1.74
N LEU A 126 14.92 3.44 0.97
CA LEU A 126 14.39 2.08 1.04
C LEU A 126 15.46 1.05 0.66
N MET A 127 16.28 1.37 -0.34
CA MET A 127 17.44 0.55 -0.69
C MET A 127 18.40 0.44 0.50
N CYS A 128 18.76 1.57 1.12
CA CYS A 128 19.67 1.58 2.25
C CYS A 128 19.12 0.85 3.50
N MET A 129 17.79 0.84 3.69
CA MET A 129 17.14 0.02 4.73
C MET A 129 17.40 -1.47 4.57
N SER A 130 17.80 -1.97 3.39
CA SER A 130 18.20 -3.37 3.23
C SER A 130 19.43 -3.74 4.07
N HIS A 131 20.26 -2.77 4.43
CA HIS A 131 21.43 -2.97 5.28
C HIS A 131 21.09 -2.87 6.77
N THR A 132 20.06 -2.10 7.15
CA THR A 132 19.75 -1.80 8.56
C THR A 132 18.51 -2.50 9.09
N THR A 133 17.77 -3.20 8.24
CA THR A 133 16.58 -3.95 8.64
C THR A 133 16.92 -5.42 8.87
N LYS A 134 16.65 -5.90 10.07
CA LYS A 134 16.68 -7.31 10.44
C LYS A 134 15.25 -7.84 10.47
N TRP A 135 15.10 -9.08 10.04
CA TRP A 135 13.83 -9.79 10.09
C TRP A 135 13.91 -11.04 10.95
N GLU A 136 12.84 -11.35 11.68
CA GLU A 136 12.71 -12.55 12.51
C GLU A 136 11.30 -13.13 12.43
N TRP A 137 11.18 -14.46 12.38
CA TRP A 137 9.92 -15.18 12.58
C TRP A 137 9.78 -15.52 14.06
N VAL A 138 8.64 -15.17 14.67
CA VAL A 138 8.41 -15.37 16.10
C VAL A 138 7.02 -15.94 16.37
N ASP A 139 6.93 -16.75 17.43
CA ASP A 139 5.65 -17.23 17.95
C ASP A 139 5.07 -16.15 18.89
N PHE A 140 4.08 -15.40 18.41
CA PHE A 140 3.39 -14.45 19.27
C PHE A 140 2.42 -15.21 20.20
N GLU A 141 2.57 -15.04 21.51
CA GLU A 141 1.83 -15.77 22.57
C GLU A 141 0.30 -15.85 22.38
N THR A 142 -0.29 -14.85 21.71
CA THR A 142 -1.74 -14.73 21.56
C THR A 142 -2.25 -15.05 20.15
N GLY A 143 -1.37 -15.30 19.16
CA GLY A 143 -1.74 -15.46 17.74
C GLY A 143 -2.37 -14.23 17.07
N LYS A 144 -2.80 -13.23 17.86
CA LYS A 144 -3.50 -12.02 17.37
C LYS A 144 -2.58 -11.06 16.64
N LYS A 145 -1.29 -11.06 16.97
CA LYS A 145 -0.29 -10.17 16.37
C LYS A 145 0.34 -10.83 15.14
N TRP A 146 0.43 -10.10 14.05
CA TRP A 146 0.91 -10.59 12.77
C TRP A 146 2.33 -10.13 12.49
N GLY A 147 2.65 -8.89 12.85
CA GLY A 147 4.00 -8.35 12.79
C GLY A 147 4.25 -7.34 13.90
N SER A 148 5.51 -6.94 14.02
CA SER A 148 5.91 -5.81 14.84
C SER A 148 7.25 -5.23 14.42
N THR A 149 7.37 -3.91 14.48
CA THR A 149 8.62 -3.19 14.28
C THR A 149 9.16 -2.66 15.61
N GLN A 150 10.48 -2.78 15.80
CA GLN A 150 11.18 -2.29 16.99
C GLN A 150 12.56 -1.73 16.60
N HIS A 151 13.12 -0.87 17.45
CA HIS A 151 14.54 -0.55 17.35
C HIS A 151 15.38 -1.80 17.61
N TYR A 152 16.44 -1.94 16.83
CA TYR A 152 17.43 -2.98 16.98
C TYR A 152 18.77 -2.33 17.33
N PHE A 153 19.16 -2.50 18.59
CA PHE A 153 20.48 -2.11 19.07
C PHE A 153 21.32 -3.38 19.12
N ASP A 154 22.04 -3.64 18.03
CA ASP A 154 23.03 -4.71 17.98
C ASP A 154 24.40 -4.07 17.74
N GLU A 155 25.34 -4.42 18.61
CA GLU A 155 26.72 -4.03 18.45
C GLU A 155 27.35 -4.71 17.20
N SER A 156 26.68 -5.71 16.62
CA SER A 156 27.12 -6.35 15.39
C SER A 156 27.15 -5.37 14.22
N PRO A 157 28.29 -5.23 13.50
CA PRO A 157 28.42 -4.36 12.34
C PRO A 157 27.59 -4.81 11.12
N LYS A 158 26.87 -5.94 11.22
CA LYS A 158 26.13 -6.55 10.10
C LYS A 158 24.88 -5.76 9.69
N TYR A 159 24.30 -4.98 10.60
CA TYR A 159 23.05 -4.26 10.36
C TYR A 159 23.25 -2.75 10.43
N ARG A 160 24.27 -2.27 9.70
CA ARG A 160 24.68 -0.86 9.69
C ARG A 160 24.63 -0.31 8.28
N HIS A 161 24.46 1.00 8.19
CA HIS A 161 24.64 1.71 6.94
C HIS A 161 26.05 1.46 6.39
N THR A 162 26.16 1.24 5.08
CA THR A 162 27.44 1.09 4.40
C THR A 162 27.89 2.44 3.85
N GLU A 163 29.14 2.57 3.41
CA GLU A 163 29.63 3.79 2.73
C GLU A 163 28.85 4.12 1.44
N GLN A 164 28.08 3.16 0.91
CA GLN A 164 27.22 3.34 -0.27
C GLN A 164 25.83 3.89 0.09
N CYS A 165 25.45 3.88 1.37
CA CYS A 165 24.19 4.46 1.79
C CYS A 165 24.23 5.99 1.63
N PRO A 166 23.18 6.58 1.04
CA PRO A 166 23.12 8.03 0.89
C PRO A 166 23.06 8.69 2.27
N THR A 167 23.89 9.71 2.46
CA THR A 167 23.67 10.70 3.53
C THR A 167 22.85 11.82 2.94
N LEU A 168 21.66 12.06 3.47
CA LEU A 168 20.84 13.21 3.06
C LEU A 168 20.92 14.28 4.13
N GLU A 169 21.35 15.46 3.72
CA GLU A 169 21.13 16.68 4.50
C GLU A 169 19.90 17.41 3.97
N TYR A 170 18.86 17.51 4.79
CA TYR A 170 17.66 18.26 4.46
C TYR A 170 17.23 19.12 5.64
N LYS A 171 17.03 20.43 5.39
CA LYS A 171 16.69 21.43 6.42
C LYS A 171 17.63 21.40 7.64
N GLY A 172 18.93 21.17 7.42
CA GLY A 172 19.93 21.09 8.48
C GLY A 172 19.83 19.85 9.37
N LYS A 173 19.00 18.87 8.99
CA LYS A 173 19.00 17.53 9.58
C LYS A 173 19.75 16.59 8.64
N THR A 174 20.70 15.87 9.19
CA THR A 174 21.34 14.75 8.49
C THR A 174 20.55 13.50 8.81
N TYR A 175 19.89 12.94 7.80
CA TYR A 175 19.26 11.65 7.90
C TYR A 175 20.31 10.55 7.63
N PHE A 176 20.11 9.35 8.19
CA PHE A 176 20.95 8.16 7.92
C PHE A 176 22.40 8.23 8.41
N HIS A 177 22.77 9.22 9.23
CA HIS A 177 24.11 9.32 9.79
C HIS A 177 24.32 8.50 11.08
N ASN A 178 23.25 7.97 11.67
CA ASN A 178 23.33 7.23 12.92
C ASN A 178 23.75 5.78 12.64
N GLU A 179 25.06 5.56 12.52
CA GLU A 179 25.69 4.28 12.13
C GLU A 179 25.26 3.08 12.99
N ASP A 180 24.72 3.32 14.18
CA ASP A 180 24.42 2.29 15.18
C ASP A 180 22.94 1.89 15.27
N LYS A 181 22.03 2.44 14.46
CA LYS A 181 20.59 2.16 14.58
C LYS A 181 20.05 1.28 13.45
N GLY A 182 19.70 0.05 13.82
CA GLY A 182 18.93 -0.86 12.98
C GLY A 182 17.46 -0.95 13.38
N TYR A 183 16.67 -1.62 12.55
CA TYR A 183 15.27 -1.92 12.81
C TYR A 183 15.06 -3.43 12.77
N LEU A 184 14.35 -3.95 13.76
CA LEU A 184 13.97 -5.34 13.82
C LEU A 184 12.48 -5.46 13.54
N ILE A 185 12.15 -6.09 12.42
CA ILE A 185 10.80 -6.47 12.06
C ILE A 185 10.59 -7.95 12.41
N ARG A 186 9.62 -8.21 13.27
CA ARG A 186 9.22 -9.55 13.66
C ARG A 186 7.92 -9.91 12.98
N LEU A 187 7.84 -11.08 12.38
CA LEU A 187 6.65 -11.60 11.72
C LEU A 187 6.17 -12.86 12.45
N ASN A 188 4.86 -13.09 12.43
CA ASN A 188 4.27 -14.26 13.06
C ASN A 188 4.73 -15.52 12.32
N ARG A 189 5.40 -16.42 13.04
CA ARG A 189 5.90 -17.69 12.51
C ARG A 189 4.80 -18.53 11.86
N GLY A 190 3.56 -18.40 12.33
CA GLY A 190 2.44 -19.09 11.73
C GLY A 190 2.17 -18.76 10.27
N ILE A 191 2.57 -17.58 9.80
CA ILE A 191 2.49 -17.23 8.37
C ILE A 191 3.50 -18.07 7.58
N LEU A 192 4.72 -18.23 8.11
CA LEU A 192 5.78 -19.03 7.51
C LEU A 192 5.44 -20.51 7.51
N ASP A 193 4.91 -21.05 8.62
CA ASP A 193 4.52 -22.46 8.71
C ASP A 193 3.57 -22.87 7.57
N PHE A 194 2.68 -21.98 7.12
CA PHE A 194 1.82 -22.26 5.98
C PHE A 194 2.61 -22.50 4.69
N TYR A 195 3.74 -21.82 4.48
CA TYR A 195 4.63 -22.06 3.34
C TYR A 195 5.49 -23.32 3.45
N LEU A 196 5.76 -23.76 4.68
CA LEU A 196 6.62 -24.91 4.97
C LEU A 196 5.87 -26.24 5.09
N ASP A 197 4.56 -26.20 5.37
CA ASP A 197 3.74 -27.40 5.47
C ASP A 197 3.48 -28.02 4.09
N GLU A 198 4.13 -29.14 3.80
CA GLU A 198 4.01 -29.88 2.54
C GLU A 198 2.71 -30.68 2.41
N GLU A 199 2.05 -31.01 3.53
CA GLU A 199 0.84 -31.86 3.54
C GLU A 199 -0.42 -31.00 3.42
N THR A 200 -0.48 -29.93 4.22
CA THR A 200 -1.68 -29.09 4.35
C THR A 200 -1.39 -27.60 4.14
N GLY A 201 -0.17 -27.23 3.81
CA GLY A 201 0.22 -25.84 3.55
C GLY A 201 0.14 -25.45 2.08
N TYR A 202 0.92 -24.44 1.72
CA TYR A 202 0.82 -23.66 0.50
C TYR A 202 0.71 -24.50 -0.78
N VAL A 203 1.51 -25.57 -0.90
CA VAL A 203 1.60 -26.38 -2.12
C VAL A 203 0.35 -27.20 -2.42
N THR A 204 -0.40 -27.62 -1.39
CA THR A 204 -1.61 -28.43 -1.55
C THR A 204 -2.88 -27.60 -1.63
N ARG A 205 -2.76 -26.28 -1.45
CA ARG A 205 -3.87 -25.33 -1.39
C ARG A 205 -4.29 -24.86 -2.77
N SER A 206 -5.52 -24.36 -2.87
CA SER A 206 -5.99 -23.79 -4.12
C SER A 206 -5.19 -22.54 -4.47
N ARG A 207 -5.22 -22.16 -5.75
CA ARG A 207 -4.62 -20.89 -6.19
C ARG A 207 -5.24 -19.68 -5.47
N CYS A 208 -6.54 -19.72 -5.21
CA CYS A 208 -7.26 -18.64 -4.53
C CYS A 208 -6.79 -18.49 -3.07
N GLU A 209 -6.60 -19.62 -2.37
CA GLU A 209 -6.01 -19.67 -1.02
C GLU A 209 -4.57 -19.14 -1.03
N GLN A 210 -3.75 -19.58 -1.99
CA GLN A 210 -2.38 -19.08 -2.17
C GLN A 210 -2.35 -17.56 -2.36
N PHE A 211 -3.18 -17.01 -3.24
CA PHE A 211 -3.25 -15.56 -3.47
C PHE A 211 -3.67 -14.77 -2.24
N ARG A 212 -4.65 -15.25 -1.46
CA ARG A 212 -5.03 -14.59 -0.21
C ARG A 212 -3.86 -14.59 0.77
N HIS A 213 -3.18 -15.72 0.89
CA HIS A 213 -2.05 -15.83 1.81
C HIS A 213 -0.87 -14.95 1.44
N ASP A 214 -0.47 -14.99 0.16
CA ASP A 214 0.60 -14.14 -0.35
C ASP A 214 0.28 -12.66 -0.25
N PHE A 215 -0.98 -12.28 -0.53
CA PHE A 215 -1.39 -10.88 -0.47
C PHE A 215 -1.28 -10.35 0.94
N GLN A 216 -1.72 -11.15 1.90
CA GLN A 216 -1.70 -10.76 3.30
C GLN A 216 -0.28 -10.70 3.87
N LEU A 217 0.62 -11.61 3.47
CA LEU A 217 2.04 -11.46 3.78
C LEU A 217 2.59 -10.18 3.15
N ALA A 218 2.36 -9.94 1.85
CA ALA A 218 2.86 -8.74 1.19
C ALA A 218 2.36 -7.44 1.84
N LEU A 219 1.07 -7.39 2.22
CA LEU A 219 0.46 -6.29 2.96
C LEU A 219 1.17 -6.08 4.29
N LEU A 220 1.38 -7.16 5.06
CA LEU A 220 2.09 -7.09 6.34
C LEU A 220 3.52 -6.56 6.18
N LEU A 221 4.23 -6.97 5.13
CA LEU A 221 5.58 -6.47 4.84
C LEU A 221 5.59 -4.96 4.59
N GLY A 222 4.66 -4.46 3.77
CA GLY A 222 4.52 -3.02 3.52
C GLY A 222 4.14 -2.24 4.78
N HIS A 223 3.24 -2.80 5.60
CA HIS A 223 2.83 -2.24 6.89
C HIS A 223 4.02 -2.05 7.83
N GLU A 224 4.81 -3.10 8.07
CA GLU A 224 5.95 -3.02 8.99
C GLU A 224 7.10 -2.17 8.44
N ILE A 225 7.29 -2.11 7.13
CA ILE A 225 8.26 -1.18 6.53
C ILE A 225 7.84 0.27 6.73
N ALA A 226 6.54 0.59 6.65
CA ALA A 226 6.07 1.94 6.93
C ALA A 226 6.45 2.40 8.36
N HIS A 227 6.31 1.51 9.34
CA HIS A 227 6.76 1.73 10.71
C HIS A 227 8.27 1.94 10.80
N ALA A 228 9.05 1.02 10.23
CA ALA A 228 10.50 1.07 10.29
C ALA A 228 11.06 2.32 9.59
N PHE A 229 10.49 2.69 8.44
CA PHE A 229 10.87 3.88 7.70
C PHE A 229 10.57 5.16 8.49
N GLY A 230 9.37 5.27 9.08
CA GLY A 230 9.03 6.42 9.92
C GLY A 230 9.95 6.56 11.13
N ALA A 231 10.25 5.44 11.80
CA ALA A 231 11.16 5.43 12.93
C ALA A 231 12.58 5.84 12.54
N MET A 232 13.03 5.44 11.35
CA MET A 232 14.31 5.84 10.75
C MET A 232 14.38 7.33 10.45
N CYS A 233 13.30 7.94 9.95
CA CYS A 233 13.28 9.37 9.64
C CYS A 233 13.23 10.27 10.89
N HIS A 234 12.67 9.77 11.99
CA HIS A 234 12.39 10.59 13.18
C HIS A 234 13.16 10.20 14.43
N ASP A 235 13.99 9.15 14.35
CA ASP A 235 14.85 8.66 15.43
C ASP A 235 14.10 8.19 16.70
N ASP A 236 12.82 7.84 16.55
CA ASP A 236 11.90 7.40 17.62
C ASP A 236 10.80 6.50 17.04
N LEU A 237 10.31 5.54 17.83
CA LEU A 237 9.11 4.74 17.52
C LEU A 237 7.81 5.52 17.77
N ALA A 238 7.86 6.72 18.35
CA ALA A 238 6.71 7.60 18.43
C ALA A 238 6.31 8.10 17.04
N GLU A 239 5.37 7.39 16.43
CA GLU A 239 4.94 7.64 15.07
C GLU A 239 4.28 9.03 14.90
N PRO A 240 4.60 9.77 13.81
CA PRO A 240 3.98 11.04 13.51
C PRO A 240 2.56 10.85 12.95
N TRP A 241 1.81 11.95 12.91
CA TRP A 241 0.56 11.99 12.18
C TRP A 241 0.86 12.36 10.72
N LEU A 242 0.43 11.54 9.77
CA LEU A 242 0.62 11.85 8.36
C LEU A 242 -0.41 12.82 7.80
N ALA A 243 -1.62 12.84 8.36
CA ALA A 243 -2.63 13.84 8.05
C ALA A 243 -3.48 14.15 9.28
N VAL A 244 -4.17 15.29 9.23
CA VAL A 244 -5.02 15.81 10.30
C VAL A 244 -6.26 14.95 10.51
N ASP A 245 -6.81 14.42 9.43
CA ASP A 245 -8.01 13.59 9.42
C ASP A 245 -7.69 12.10 9.64
N HIS A 246 -6.42 11.74 9.82
CA HIS A 246 -6.08 10.39 10.22
C HIS A 246 -6.66 10.11 11.60
N PRO A 247 -7.11 8.87 11.86
CA PRO A 247 -7.75 8.49 13.12
C PRO A 247 -6.79 8.21 14.28
N ARG A 248 -5.52 7.93 13.96
CA ARG A 248 -4.42 7.65 14.90
C ARG A 248 -3.08 7.84 14.20
N ASN A 249 -2.03 8.06 14.97
CA ASN A 249 -0.64 7.96 14.52
C ASN A 249 -0.22 6.48 14.47
N GLU A 250 -0.67 5.80 13.41
CA GLU A 250 -0.28 4.43 13.11
C GLU A 250 0.06 4.36 11.61
N LEU A 251 1.36 4.36 11.30
CA LEU A 251 1.93 4.51 9.97
C LEU A 251 1.63 3.31 9.08
N GLY A 252 1.62 2.10 9.63
CA GLY A 252 1.27 0.89 8.89
C GLY A 252 -0.17 0.94 8.37
N PHE A 253 -1.14 1.31 9.20
CA PHE A 253 -2.52 1.52 8.79
C PHE A 253 -2.69 2.76 7.91
N ALA A 254 -1.91 3.81 8.13
CA ALA A 254 -1.89 4.95 7.22
C ALA A 254 -1.41 4.54 5.82
N TRP A 255 -0.39 3.70 5.77
CA TRP A 255 0.14 3.14 4.53
C TRP A 255 -0.89 2.24 3.84
N GLU A 256 -1.51 1.31 4.57
CA GLU A 256 -2.57 0.47 4.01
C GLU A 256 -3.71 1.32 3.44
N ASN A 257 -4.19 2.31 4.21
CA ASN A 257 -5.23 3.21 3.76
C ASN A 257 -4.78 4.05 2.55
N PHE A 258 -3.51 4.45 2.47
CA PHE A 258 -2.98 5.14 1.30
C PHE A 258 -2.96 4.23 0.07
N VAL A 259 -2.43 3.02 0.17
CA VAL A 259 -2.26 2.09 -0.96
C VAL A 259 -3.59 1.51 -1.42
N PHE A 260 -4.45 1.09 -0.50
CA PHE A 260 -5.67 0.33 -0.78
C PHE A 260 -6.95 1.13 -0.58
N CYS A 261 -6.86 2.39 -0.14
CA CYS A 261 -8.02 3.19 0.29
C CYS A 261 -8.83 2.54 1.44
N ALA A 262 -8.26 1.56 2.14
CA ALA A 262 -8.87 0.81 3.22
C ALA A 262 -7.82 0.01 4.01
N LEU A 263 -8.23 -0.54 5.16
CA LEU A 263 -7.46 -1.57 5.87
C LEU A 263 -7.96 -2.94 5.44
N ILE A 264 -7.09 -3.81 4.93
CA ILE A 264 -7.49 -5.16 4.51
C ILE A 264 -7.07 -6.14 5.61
N ASP A 265 -8.04 -6.86 6.15
CA ASP A 265 -7.81 -7.81 7.23
C ASP A 265 -8.55 -9.11 6.96
N PRO A 266 -8.00 -10.25 7.41
CA PRO A 266 -8.77 -11.47 7.51
C PRO A 266 -9.85 -11.33 8.60
N VAL A 267 -11.03 -11.86 8.33
CA VAL A 267 -12.15 -11.91 9.29
C VAL A 267 -11.79 -12.80 10.48
N ASP A 268 -11.19 -13.95 10.19
CA ASP A 268 -10.63 -14.88 11.17
C ASP A 268 -9.15 -15.07 10.89
N ARG A 269 -8.33 -14.94 11.94
CA ARG A 269 -6.86 -15.02 11.86
C ARG A 269 -6.35 -16.44 12.15
N GLU A 270 -7.18 -17.34 12.66
CA GLU A 270 -6.78 -18.69 13.05
C GLU A 270 -6.52 -19.63 11.85
N PRO A 271 -7.43 -19.75 10.85
CA PRO A 271 -7.26 -20.70 9.78
C PRO A 271 -6.36 -20.09 8.68
N ARG A 272 -5.10 -20.47 8.72
CA ARG A 272 -4.06 -20.03 7.78
C ARG A 272 -4.47 -20.36 6.32
N GLY A 273 -4.37 -19.37 5.43
CA GLY A 273 -4.73 -19.45 4.01
C GLY A 273 -6.22 -19.55 3.68
N LYS A 274 -7.08 -19.82 4.67
CA LYS A 274 -8.54 -19.95 4.48
C LYS A 274 -9.34 -18.73 4.91
N TYR A 275 -8.64 -17.69 5.33
CA TYR A 275 -9.30 -16.49 5.78
C TYR A 275 -10.04 -15.78 4.64
N ILE A 276 -11.25 -15.35 4.94
CA ILE A 276 -11.97 -14.37 4.12
C ILE A 276 -11.37 -13.00 4.42
N HIS A 277 -10.96 -12.27 3.38
CA HIS A 277 -10.56 -10.89 3.52
C HIS A 277 -11.78 -9.98 3.61
N VAL A 278 -11.70 -9.00 4.50
CA VAL A 278 -12.58 -7.85 4.55
C VAL A 278 -11.77 -6.58 4.48
N TYR A 279 -12.32 -5.58 3.83
CA TYR A 279 -11.80 -4.23 3.97
C TYR A 279 -12.59 -3.48 5.03
N ARG A 280 -11.88 -2.66 5.80
CA ARG A 280 -12.40 -1.81 6.86
C ARG A 280 -12.05 -0.36 6.55
N THR A 281 -13.01 0.53 6.72
CA THR A 281 -12.75 1.96 6.65
C THR A 281 -11.85 2.39 7.81
N TRP A 282 -10.85 3.21 7.55
CA TRP A 282 -9.95 3.70 8.58
C TRP A 282 -10.62 4.78 9.44
N GLN A 283 -11.20 4.37 10.57
CA GLN A 283 -12.02 5.23 11.44
C GLN A 283 -11.33 5.55 12.77
N SER A 284 -11.64 6.74 13.33
CA SER A 284 -11.09 7.22 14.60
C SER A 284 -11.51 6.33 15.76
N ARG A 285 -10.65 6.27 16.79
CA ARG A 285 -11.00 5.57 18.03
C ARG A 285 -12.24 6.20 18.65
N GLU A 286 -12.31 7.52 18.64
CA GLU A 286 -13.47 8.29 19.13
C GLU A 286 -14.72 7.95 18.34
N PHE A 287 -14.66 7.93 17.01
CA PHE A 287 -15.78 7.50 16.18
C PHE A 287 -16.21 6.07 16.53
N ARG A 288 -15.25 5.15 16.63
CA ARG A 288 -15.51 3.78 17.07
C ARG A 288 -15.98 3.67 18.53
N GLN A 289 -15.72 4.63 19.40
CA GLN A 289 -16.19 4.59 20.79
C GLN A 289 -17.58 5.21 20.92
N ASN A 290 -17.80 6.34 20.24
CA ASN A 290 -19.04 7.10 20.27
C ASN A 290 -20.15 6.37 19.51
N TYR A 291 -19.82 5.81 18.35
CA TYR A 291 -20.79 5.13 17.50
C TYR A 291 -20.73 3.60 17.61
N LYS A 292 -19.79 3.04 18.39
CA LYS A 292 -19.46 1.59 18.48
C LYS A 292 -19.60 0.85 17.18
N SER A 293 -19.28 1.51 16.09
CA SER A 293 -19.58 1.02 14.76
C SER A 293 -18.32 0.61 14.04
N THR A 294 -18.42 -0.53 13.36
CA THR A 294 -17.37 -1.00 12.46
C THR A 294 -18.02 -1.42 11.16
N GLU A 295 -17.52 -0.85 10.07
CA GLU A 295 -17.88 -1.26 8.73
C GLU A 295 -16.86 -2.29 8.22
N GLN A 296 -17.37 -3.42 7.74
CA GLN A 296 -16.61 -4.47 7.10
C GLN A 296 -17.27 -4.83 5.78
N THR A 297 -16.49 -4.86 4.71
CA THR A 297 -16.99 -5.27 3.40
C THR A 297 -16.16 -6.42 2.89
N ALA A 298 -16.81 -7.48 2.40
CA ALA A 298 -16.15 -8.64 1.85
C ALA A 298 -15.25 -8.24 0.68
N VAL A 299 -14.08 -8.88 0.59
CA VAL A 299 -13.14 -8.70 -0.53
C VAL A 299 -13.17 -9.98 -1.38
N PRO A 300 -13.73 -9.94 -2.60
CA PRO A 300 -13.69 -11.08 -3.51
C PRO A 300 -12.26 -11.48 -3.83
N VAL A 301 -11.97 -12.78 -3.94
CA VAL A 301 -10.60 -13.25 -4.20
C VAL A 301 -10.08 -12.76 -5.55
N ALA A 302 -10.95 -12.53 -6.53
CA ALA A 302 -10.58 -11.91 -7.80
C ALA A 302 -9.96 -10.51 -7.62
N TRP A 303 -10.45 -9.73 -6.65
CA TRP A 303 -9.87 -8.43 -6.33
C TRP A 303 -8.46 -8.59 -5.74
N THR A 304 -8.24 -9.56 -4.86
CA THR A 304 -6.92 -9.87 -4.31
C THR A 304 -5.96 -10.38 -5.40
N ALA A 305 -6.40 -11.33 -6.22
CA ALA A 305 -5.59 -11.95 -7.27
C ALA A 305 -5.11 -10.93 -8.33
N GLN A 306 -5.88 -9.87 -8.60
CA GLN A 306 -5.49 -8.85 -9.58
C GLN A 306 -4.17 -8.16 -9.21
N TRP A 307 -3.83 -8.05 -7.93
CA TRP A 307 -2.58 -7.43 -7.47
C TRP A 307 -1.35 -8.23 -7.92
N PHE A 308 -1.50 -9.49 -8.28
CA PHE A 308 -0.43 -10.33 -8.83
C PHE A 308 -0.36 -10.31 -10.36
N ARG A 309 -1.03 -9.34 -10.99
CA ARG A 309 -1.07 -9.20 -12.45
C ARG A 309 -0.27 -7.96 -12.88
N ARG A 310 0.65 -8.14 -13.84
CA ARG A 310 1.42 -7.03 -14.44
C ARG A 310 0.53 -5.94 -15.02
N LYS A 311 -0.64 -6.30 -15.55
CA LYS A 311 -1.64 -5.36 -16.07
C LYS A 311 -2.09 -4.35 -15.01
N THR A 312 -2.34 -4.82 -13.79
CA THR A 312 -2.74 -3.97 -12.65
C THR A 312 -1.64 -2.97 -12.33
N TRP A 313 -0.40 -3.43 -12.24
CA TRP A 313 0.76 -2.56 -11.98
C TRP A 313 1.07 -1.59 -13.12
N GLY A 314 0.87 -2.00 -14.38
CA GLY A 314 0.94 -1.08 -15.52
C GLY A 314 -0.11 0.03 -15.43
N THR A 315 -1.30 -0.30 -14.93
CA THR A 315 -2.39 0.67 -14.70
C THR A 315 -2.03 1.62 -13.55
N ILE A 316 -1.51 1.10 -12.43
CA ILE A 316 -1.05 1.92 -11.29
C ILE A 316 0.06 2.89 -11.72
N ARG A 317 1.07 2.43 -12.46
CA ARG A 317 2.16 3.30 -12.95
C ARG A 317 1.64 4.43 -13.85
N MET A 318 0.59 4.16 -14.63
CA MET A 318 0.04 5.13 -15.57
C MET A 318 -0.90 6.14 -14.89
N TYR A 319 -1.72 5.69 -13.94
CA TYR A 319 -2.84 6.46 -13.40
C TYR A 319 -2.74 6.74 -11.89
N GLY A 320 -1.70 6.24 -11.22
CA GLY A 320 -1.53 6.35 -9.78
C GLY A 320 -2.12 5.18 -9.00
N TYR A 321 -1.88 5.18 -7.69
CA TYR A 321 -2.31 4.12 -6.79
C TYR A 321 -3.83 3.96 -6.70
N ASN A 322 -4.59 5.04 -6.88
CA ASN A 322 -6.05 5.04 -6.92
C ASN A 322 -6.65 4.40 -8.18
N ALA A 323 -5.83 3.88 -9.10
CA ALA A 323 -6.31 3.27 -10.34
C ALA A 323 -6.94 1.89 -10.14
N VAL A 324 -6.67 1.23 -9.01
CA VAL A 324 -7.35 0.00 -8.61
C VAL A 324 -8.56 0.41 -7.78
N ASN A 325 -9.76 0.18 -8.33
CA ASN A 325 -10.99 0.46 -7.61
C ASN A 325 -11.09 -0.41 -6.35
N LEU A 326 -11.75 0.14 -5.32
CA LEU A 326 -12.15 -0.64 -4.16
C LEU A 326 -13.00 -1.85 -4.58
N PRO A 327 -12.99 -2.95 -3.80
CA PRO A 327 -13.88 -4.08 -4.01
C PRO A 327 -15.34 -3.61 -4.09
N ASN A 328 -16.11 -4.16 -5.03
CA ASN A 328 -17.54 -3.91 -5.10
C ASN A 328 -18.20 -4.39 -3.78
N PRO A 329 -18.94 -3.55 -3.05
CA PRO A 329 -19.51 -3.91 -1.74
C PRO A 329 -20.75 -4.82 -1.86
N THR A 330 -20.62 -5.99 -2.50
CA THR A 330 -21.71 -6.98 -2.66
C THR A 330 -22.17 -7.59 -1.34
N LEU A 331 -21.25 -7.66 -0.36
CA LEU A 331 -21.55 -8.04 1.01
C LEU A 331 -20.84 -7.08 1.97
N LYS A 332 -21.64 -6.31 2.70
CA LYS A 332 -21.17 -5.36 3.71
C LYS A 332 -21.91 -5.58 5.03
N ILE A 333 -21.15 -5.60 6.11
CA ILE A 333 -21.62 -5.80 7.48
C ILE A 333 -21.22 -4.58 8.29
N TYR A 334 -22.19 -3.97 8.95
CA TYR A 334 -22.01 -2.82 9.82
C TYR A 334 -22.40 -3.17 11.24
N PHE A 335 -21.45 -3.15 12.17
CA PHE A 335 -21.77 -3.21 13.59
C PHE A 335 -22.17 -1.81 14.07
N THR A 336 -23.14 -1.70 14.98
CA THR A 336 -23.73 -0.44 15.43
C THR A 336 -23.44 -0.15 16.91
N ALA A 337 -23.64 1.11 17.31
CA ALA A 337 -23.57 1.58 18.69
C ALA A 337 -24.33 0.71 19.70
N TRP A 338 -25.45 0.15 19.24
CA TRP A 338 -26.40 -0.61 20.05
C TRP A 338 -26.06 -2.10 20.13
N GLY A 339 -24.89 -2.51 19.64
CA GLY A 339 -24.49 -3.91 19.65
C GLY A 339 -25.20 -4.75 18.59
N ARG A 340 -25.71 -4.13 17.52
CA ARG A 340 -26.42 -4.81 16.41
C ARG A 340 -25.59 -4.83 15.15
N TYR A 341 -25.75 -5.86 14.35
CA TYR A 341 -25.19 -5.98 13.01
C TYR A 341 -26.23 -5.56 11.96
N ILE A 342 -25.81 -4.85 10.94
CA ILE A 342 -26.62 -4.50 9.78
C ILE A 342 -25.92 -5.10 8.57
N VAL A 343 -26.63 -5.95 7.85
CA VAL A 343 -26.14 -6.61 6.64
C VAL A 343 -26.71 -5.89 5.43
N PHE A 344 -25.82 -5.52 4.52
CA PHE A 344 -26.10 -4.97 3.21
C PHE A 344 -25.62 -5.97 2.17
N THR A 345 -26.54 -6.46 1.36
CA THR A 345 -26.22 -7.29 0.21
C THR A 345 -27.26 -7.11 -0.88
N ASP A 346 -26.83 -7.24 -2.14
CA ASP A 346 -27.68 -7.28 -3.32
C ASP A 346 -28.08 -8.71 -3.73
N ASP A 347 -27.58 -9.73 -3.03
CA ASP A 347 -27.86 -11.14 -3.26
C ASP A 347 -29.13 -11.61 -2.53
N GLU A 348 -30.14 -12.04 -3.28
CA GLU A 348 -31.44 -12.46 -2.73
C GLU A 348 -31.35 -13.77 -1.92
N ASP A 349 -30.43 -14.66 -2.27
CA ASP A 349 -30.25 -15.93 -1.57
C ASP A 349 -29.55 -15.72 -0.22
N ALA A 350 -28.60 -14.79 -0.13
CA ALA A 350 -27.89 -14.46 1.12
C ALA A 350 -28.87 -13.93 2.17
N ARG A 351 -29.89 -13.22 1.71
CA ARG A 351 -31.02 -12.82 2.55
C ARG A 351 -31.85 -14.01 3.04
N ALA A 352 -32.16 -14.97 2.16
CA ALA A 352 -32.91 -16.15 2.57
C ALA A 352 -32.15 -16.97 3.63
N ASP A 353 -30.83 -17.05 3.52
CA ASP A 353 -29.99 -17.71 4.54
C ASP A 353 -29.99 -16.98 5.89
N LEU A 354 -30.04 -15.64 5.91
CA LEU A 354 -30.24 -14.88 7.16
C LEU A 354 -31.59 -15.20 7.82
N ASP A 355 -32.67 -15.21 7.04
CA ASP A 355 -34.01 -15.55 7.54
C ASP A 355 -34.07 -16.99 8.08
N LEU A 356 -33.29 -17.91 7.51
CA LEU A 356 -33.16 -19.29 8.01
C LEU A 356 -32.30 -19.38 9.28
N ALA A 357 -31.15 -18.70 9.31
CA ALA A 357 -30.27 -18.65 10.48
C ALA A 357 -30.97 -18.04 11.70
N ARG A 358 -31.85 -17.06 11.46
CA ARG A 358 -32.78 -16.52 12.46
C ARG A 358 -33.65 -17.59 13.11
N PHE A 359 -34.21 -18.50 12.31
CA PHE A 359 -35.15 -19.51 12.79
C PHE A 359 -34.47 -20.57 13.66
N SER A 360 -33.19 -20.84 13.42
CA SER A 360 -32.43 -21.88 14.13
C SER A 360 -31.74 -21.40 15.41
N ALA A 361 -31.36 -20.12 15.50
CA ALA A 361 -30.40 -19.66 16.51
C ALA A 361 -30.95 -18.87 17.72
N SER A 362 -32.28 -18.77 17.91
CA SER A 362 -32.88 -17.93 18.98
C SER A 362 -32.36 -16.47 18.96
N LEU A 363 -32.02 -15.95 17.78
CA LEU A 363 -31.53 -14.59 17.60
C LEU A 363 -32.70 -13.61 17.68
N SER A 364 -32.60 -12.58 18.53
CA SER A 364 -33.60 -11.53 18.59
C SER A 364 -33.44 -10.61 17.37
N LEU A 365 -34.46 -10.50 16.53
CA LEU A 365 -34.44 -9.60 15.36
C LEU A 365 -35.33 -8.38 15.56
N SER A 366 -34.88 -7.25 15.00
CA SER A 366 -35.68 -6.05 14.77
C SER A 366 -35.36 -5.56 13.38
N TYR A 367 -36.36 -5.42 12.50
CA TYR A 367 -36.17 -5.00 11.11
C TYR A 367 -36.33 -3.49 10.95
N LEU A 368 -35.46 -2.88 10.16
CA LEU A 368 -35.70 -1.59 9.53
C LEU A 368 -35.48 -1.71 8.02
N PHE A 369 -36.56 -1.62 7.24
CA PHE A 369 -36.49 -1.57 5.79
C PHE A 369 -36.24 -0.14 5.33
N VAL A 370 -35.05 0.16 4.82
CA VAL A 370 -34.81 1.42 4.12
C VAL A 370 -34.78 1.16 2.62
N LYS A 371 -35.72 1.75 1.87
CA LYS A 371 -35.67 1.80 0.41
C LYS A 371 -34.82 3.00 -0.01
N GLY A 372 -33.65 2.76 -0.62
CA GLY A 372 -32.82 3.84 -1.16
C GLY A 372 -31.47 3.35 -1.70
N SER A 373 -30.78 4.20 -2.46
CA SER A 373 -29.39 3.96 -2.85
C SER A 373 -28.48 4.00 -1.60
N PRO A 374 -27.40 3.19 -1.51
CA PRO A 374 -26.46 3.21 -0.38
C PRO A 374 -25.88 4.61 -0.10
N SER A 375 -25.78 5.45 -1.13
CA SER A 375 -25.29 6.83 -1.04
C SER A 375 -26.33 7.86 -0.56
N SER A 376 -27.59 7.45 -0.35
CA SER A 376 -28.72 8.35 -0.03
C SER A 376 -29.38 8.09 1.33
N VAL A 377 -28.94 7.07 2.06
CA VAL A 377 -29.43 6.80 3.41
C VAL A 377 -28.67 7.67 4.39
N ALA A 378 -29.17 8.88 4.64
CA ALA A 378 -28.82 9.60 5.86
C ALA A 378 -29.32 8.76 7.06
N MET A 379 -28.50 8.63 8.11
CA MET A 379 -28.90 7.96 9.37
C MET A 379 -29.93 8.78 10.19
N GLU A 380 -30.45 9.87 9.64
CA GLU A 380 -31.55 10.64 10.21
C GLU A 380 -32.88 9.89 9.98
N ASP A 381 -33.25 8.99 10.91
CA ASP A 381 -34.62 8.53 11.24
C ASP A 381 -34.69 7.05 11.67
N ILE A 382 -33.92 6.66 12.68
CA ILE A 382 -34.13 5.39 13.41
C ILE A 382 -34.58 5.64 14.87
N SER A 383 -34.73 6.90 15.30
CA SER A 383 -35.13 7.27 16.67
C SER A 383 -36.63 7.20 16.95
N GLY A 384 -37.48 6.86 15.97
CA GLY A 384 -38.93 7.04 16.05
C GLY A 384 -39.78 5.81 15.76
N ALA A 385 -39.55 4.67 16.42
CA ALA A 385 -40.50 3.55 16.40
C ALA A 385 -40.86 3.11 17.82
N ALA A 386 -42.00 3.62 18.30
CA ALA A 386 -42.55 3.38 19.62
C ALA A 386 -42.84 1.89 19.88
N TRP A 387 -42.24 1.35 20.94
CA TRP A 387 -42.68 0.13 21.61
C TRP A 387 -42.66 0.38 23.13
N MET A 388 -43.84 0.57 23.72
CA MET A 388 -44.05 0.45 25.17
C MET A 388 -45.08 -0.66 25.42
N PRO A 389 -44.84 -1.63 26.30
CA PRO A 389 -45.91 -2.36 26.95
C PRO A 389 -46.45 -1.56 28.14
N MET A 390 -47.76 -1.32 28.12
CA MET A 390 -48.49 -0.74 29.26
C MET A 390 -48.36 -1.63 30.50
N ILE A 391 -47.90 -1.04 31.61
CA ILE A 391 -48.33 -1.43 32.96
C ILE A 391 -48.77 -0.15 33.68
N ALA A 392 -50.02 -0.16 34.14
CA ALA A 392 -50.68 0.95 34.82
C ALA A 392 -50.48 0.88 36.35
N SER A 393 -50.59 2.06 36.98
CA SER A 393 -50.73 2.35 38.42
C SER A 393 -49.41 2.45 39.20
N ALA A 394 -49.10 3.48 40.00
CA ALA A 394 -49.94 4.38 40.77
C ALA A 394 -49.32 5.79 40.95
N LYS A 395 -50.20 6.74 41.31
CA LYS A 395 -49.95 8.16 41.57
C LYS A 395 -49.06 8.40 42.80
N GLN A 396 -48.15 9.39 42.72
CA GLN A 396 -48.10 10.56 43.62
C GLN A 396 -47.10 11.63 43.11
N PRO A 397 -47.36 12.94 43.32
CA PRO A 397 -46.52 14.03 42.83
C PRO A 397 -45.58 14.55 43.93
N LEU A 398 -44.41 15.11 43.58
CA LEU A 398 -43.88 16.33 44.21
C LEU A 398 -42.48 16.76 43.68
N MET A 399 -42.40 18.07 43.47
CA MET A 399 -41.25 18.99 43.52
C MET A 399 -40.28 19.06 42.33
N ALA A 400 -40.42 20.19 41.64
CA ALA A 400 -39.52 20.77 40.67
C ALA A 400 -38.18 21.24 41.29
N THR A 401 -37.12 21.14 40.51
CA THR A 401 -35.93 22.03 40.60
C THR A 401 -35.38 22.29 39.19
N PRO A 402 -34.80 23.47 38.94
CA PRO A 402 -34.66 24.01 37.59
C PRO A 402 -33.40 23.49 36.86
N GLN A 403 -33.60 22.93 35.65
CA GLN A 403 -32.53 22.63 34.70
C GLN A 403 -32.01 23.94 34.07
N ARG A 404 -30.69 24.14 34.17
CA ARG A 404 -29.93 25.08 33.33
C ARG A 404 -30.01 24.61 31.88
N ARG A 405 -30.41 25.52 30.98
CA ARG A 405 -30.20 25.40 29.53
C ARG A 405 -28.69 25.31 29.27
N PHE A 406 -28.26 24.21 28.66
CA PHE A 406 -27.13 24.20 27.75
C PHE A 406 -27.72 24.08 26.36
N ASP A 407 -27.43 25.06 25.52
CA ASP A 407 -27.76 25.02 24.10
C ASP A 407 -26.91 23.92 23.46
N GLU A 408 -27.56 22.85 23.00
CA GLU A 408 -26.98 21.84 22.13
C GLU A 408 -26.79 22.48 20.74
N GLU A 409 -25.55 22.83 20.42
CA GLU A 409 -25.14 23.08 19.05
C GLU A 409 -25.19 21.74 18.29
N LEU A 410 -26.22 21.58 17.48
CA LEU A 410 -26.36 20.52 16.48
C LEU A 410 -25.11 20.53 15.60
N VAL A 411 -24.25 19.53 15.72
CA VAL A 411 -23.17 19.30 14.75
C VAL A 411 -23.81 18.76 13.49
N ASP A 412 -23.83 19.60 12.46
CA ASP A 412 -24.49 19.41 11.18
C ASP A 412 -23.88 18.24 10.38
N ASP A 413 -24.68 17.20 10.15
CA ASP A 413 -24.37 16.02 9.32
C ASP A 413 -24.10 16.37 7.84
N THR A 414 -24.29 17.63 7.42
CA THR A 414 -23.90 18.09 6.08
C THR A 414 -22.39 18.01 5.83
N TRP A 415 -21.54 17.96 6.86
CA TRP A 415 -20.08 17.89 6.70
C TRP A 415 -19.62 16.63 5.95
N TYR A 416 -20.22 15.46 6.24
CA TYR A 416 -19.87 14.20 5.56
C TYR A 416 -20.27 14.19 4.09
N LEU A 417 -21.46 14.70 3.77
CA LEU A 417 -21.94 14.83 2.40
C LEU A 417 -21.15 15.88 1.61
N GLN A 418 -20.74 16.97 2.27
CA GLN A 418 -19.88 17.99 1.68
C GLN A 418 -18.49 17.43 1.37
N ASN A 419 -17.91 16.62 2.26
CA ASN A 419 -16.60 16.00 2.03
C ASN A 419 -16.62 14.90 0.97
N ALA A 420 -17.64 14.05 0.94
CA ALA A 420 -17.80 13.05 -0.13
C ALA A 420 -17.97 13.72 -1.51
N LYS A 421 -18.83 14.75 -1.59
CA LYS A 421 -19.00 15.56 -2.82
C LYS A 421 -17.75 16.36 -3.18
N ALA A 422 -17.01 16.86 -2.19
CA ALA A 422 -15.75 17.56 -2.42
C ALA A 422 -14.68 16.61 -2.97
N ARG A 423 -14.60 15.38 -2.47
CA ARG A 423 -13.71 14.32 -2.97
C ARG A 423 -14.08 13.91 -4.40
N GLU A 424 -15.37 13.67 -4.69
CA GLU A 424 -15.85 13.37 -6.05
C GLU A 424 -15.53 14.52 -7.03
N LYS A 425 -15.79 15.77 -6.63
CA LYS A 425 -15.48 16.97 -7.42
C LYS A 425 -13.97 17.17 -7.61
N ALA A 426 -13.15 16.82 -6.62
CA ALA A 426 -11.69 16.85 -6.73
C ALA A 426 -11.20 15.81 -7.74
N THR A 427 -11.72 14.57 -7.68
CA THR A 427 -11.40 13.51 -8.65
C THR A 427 -11.77 13.92 -10.07
N TRP A 428 -12.97 14.49 -10.28
CA TRP A 428 -13.39 15.00 -11.59
C TRP A 428 -12.48 16.13 -12.10
N ARG A 429 -12.08 17.07 -11.24
CA ARG A 429 -11.14 18.15 -11.61
C ARG A 429 -9.76 17.62 -11.98
N VAL A 430 -9.26 16.60 -11.28
CA VAL A 430 -7.98 15.96 -11.61
C VAL A 430 -8.06 15.29 -12.99
N GLN A 431 -9.15 14.57 -13.29
CA GLN A 431 -9.38 13.98 -14.61
C GLN A 431 -9.47 15.06 -15.71
N GLU A 432 -10.21 16.14 -15.48
CA GLU A 432 -10.34 17.25 -16.43
C GLU A 432 -8.99 17.95 -16.69
N VAL A 433 -8.17 18.17 -15.66
CA VAL A 433 -6.83 18.75 -15.79
C VAL A 433 -5.89 17.79 -16.53
N ALA A 434 -5.95 16.49 -16.25
CA ALA A 434 -5.17 15.47 -16.94
C ALA A 434 -5.51 15.42 -18.43
N GLU A 435 -6.79 15.46 -18.79
CA GLU A 435 -7.26 15.49 -20.19
C GLU A 435 -6.80 16.77 -20.91
N LYS A 436 -6.94 17.94 -20.26
CA LYS A 436 -6.44 19.22 -20.81
C LYS A 436 -4.92 19.22 -21.00
N ARG A 437 -4.17 18.64 -20.06
CA ARG A 437 -2.70 18.52 -20.16
C ARG A 437 -2.30 17.58 -21.31
N SER A 438 -2.97 16.43 -21.44
CA SER A 438 -2.77 15.49 -22.55
C SER A 438 -3.01 16.15 -23.90
N LYS A 439 -4.10 16.91 -24.04
CA LYS A 439 -4.43 17.66 -25.26
C LYS A 439 -3.37 18.72 -25.60
N ARG A 440 -2.90 19.50 -24.62
CA ARG A 440 -1.83 20.49 -24.82
C ARG A 440 -0.49 19.86 -25.22
N LEU A 441 -0.15 18.70 -24.66
CA LEU A 441 1.07 17.97 -25.03
C LEU A 441 0.98 17.45 -26.48
N ALA A 442 -0.19 16.95 -26.90
CA ALA A 442 -0.43 16.56 -28.28
C ALA A 442 -0.29 17.75 -29.26
N GLU A 443 -0.88 18.91 -28.92
CA GLU A 443 -0.76 20.14 -29.70
C GLU A 443 0.69 20.64 -29.78
N THR A 444 1.42 20.65 -28.67
CA THR A 444 2.83 21.08 -28.61
C THR A 444 3.73 20.15 -29.42
N SER A 445 3.48 18.83 -29.35
CA SER A 445 4.17 17.83 -30.16
C SER A 445 3.96 18.08 -31.66
N MET A 446 2.72 18.33 -32.08
CA MET A 446 2.42 18.67 -33.48
C MET A 446 3.10 19.96 -33.96
N VAL A 447 3.14 21.00 -33.11
CA VAL A 447 3.84 22.26 -33.43
C VAL A 447 5.35 22.03 -33.58
N SER A 448 5.96 21.22 -32.70
CA SER A 448 7.38 20.86 -32.78
C SER A 448 7.71 20.09 -34.06
N ILE A 449 6.87 19.12 -34.43
CA ILE A 449 7.00 18.36 -35.68
C ILE A 449 6.89 19.29 -36.89
N ALA A 450 5.89 20.19 -36.92
CA ALA A 450 5.72 21.16 -38.00
C ALA A 450 6.92 22.13 -38.12
N ALA A 451 7.46 22.61 -36.99
CA ALA A 451 8.65 23.45 -36.96
C ALA A 451 9.89 22.72 -37.50
N GLY A 452 10.06 21.44 -37.15
CA GLY A 452 11.11 20.56 -37.68
C GLY A 452 11.02 20.40 -39.20
N LEU A 453 9.82 20.12 -39.73
CA LEU A 453 9.57 20.01 -41.17
C LEU A 453 9.84 21.32 -41.91
N MET A 454 9.46 22.47 -41.36
CA MET A 454 9.75 23.77 -41.96
C MET A 454 11.25 24.11 -41.96
N LYS A 455 11.99 23.68 -40.93
CA LYS A 455 13.45 23.87 -40.88
C LYS A 455 14.15 22.98 -41.91
N ALA A 456 13.71 21.73 -42.06
CA ALA A 456 14.19 20.81 -43.08
C ALA A 456 13.91 21.33 -44.50
N SER A 457 12.71 21.84 -44.76
CA SER A 457 12.34 22.45 -46.05
C SER A 457 13.20 23.67 -46.39
N ARG A 458 13.44 24.56 -45.43
CA ARG A 458 14.37 25.71 -45.62
C ARG A 458 15.80 25.27 -45.88
N HIS A 459 16.25 24.19 -45.24
CA HIS A 459 17.59 23.67 -45.49
C HIS A 459 17.71 23.07 -46.90
N ALA A 460 16.72 22.32 -47.35
CA ALA A 460 16.65 21.78 -48.71
C ALA A 460 16.62 22.90 -49.76
N ALA A 461 15.84 23.96 -49.55
CA ALA A 461 15.81 25.12 -50.44
C ALA A 461 17.16 25.86 -50.53
N ARG A 462 17.91 25.95 -49.41
CA ARG A 462 19.27 26.51 -49.42
C ARG A 462 20.25 25.65 -50.21
N LEU A 463 20.15 24.32 -50.10
CA LEU A 463 21.00 23.39 -50.83
C LEU A 463 20.76 23.45 -52.35
N ILE A 464 19.50 23.63 -52.76
CA ILE A 464 19.13 23.81 -54.17
C ILE A 464 19.70 25.12 -54.71
N ASN A 465 19.65 26.22 -53.94
CA ASN A 465 20.20 27.50 -54.36
C ASN A 465 21.75 27.54 -54.32
N SER A 466 22.41 26.78 -53.45
CA SER A 466 23.88 26.71 -53.41
C SER A 466 24.50 25.90 -54.56
N SER A 467 23.70 25.06 -55.23
CA SER A 467 24.16 24.28 -56.39
C SER A 467 24.12 25.06 -57.71
N ALA A 468 23.58 26.29 -57.70
CA ALA A 468 23.58 27.20 -58.85
C ALA A 468 24.83 28.10 -58.87
N LEU A 469 26.02 27.52 -58.76
CA LEU A 469 27.29 28.24 -58.93
C LEU A 469 27.98 27.82 -60.23
N VAL A 470 27.77 28.69 -61.23
CA VAL A 470 28.56 28.98 -62.43
C VAL A 470 29.89 28.23 -62.55
N VAL A 471 29.91 27.19 -63.38
CA VAL A 471 31.14 26.59 -63.91
C VAL A 471 31.81 27.59 -64.84
N LYS A 472 32.91 28.22 -64.39
CA LYS A 472 33.84 28.94 -65.26
C LYS A 472 34.98 27.99 -65.67
N PRO A 473 35.29 27.85 -66.96
CA PRO A 473 36.41 27.03 -67.40
C PRO A 473 37.72 27.78 -67.10
N ARG A 474 38.71 27.09 -66.53
CA ARG A 474 40.09 27.59 -66.47
C ARG A 474 41.05 26.65 -67.20
N PRO A 475 42.09 27.21 -67.84
CA PRO A 475 42.87 26.53 -68.86
C PRO A 475 44.03 25.73 -68.28
N GLN A 476 44.45 24.74 -69.06
CA GLN A 476 45.57 23.84 -68.86
C GLN A 476 46.90 24.58 -68.69
N ARG A 477 47.74 24.09 -67.77
CA ARG A 477 49.21 24.16 -67.91
C ARG A 477 49.85 22.83 -67.52
N LEU A 478 50.68 22.37 -68.46
CA LEU A 478 51.56 21.21 -68.43
C LEU A 478 52.71 21.41 -67.44
N SER A 479 53.05 20.38 -66.69
CA SER A 479 54.45 20.04 -66.40
C SER A 479 54.60 18.55 -66.09
N VAL A 480 55.58 17.98 -66.77
CA VAL A 480 56.03 16.59 -66.84
C VAL A 480 56.90 16.26 -65.62
N ALA A 481 56.76 15.05 -65.05
CA ALA A 481 57.85 14.05 -64.94
C ALA A 481 57.66 13.04 -63.77
N ALA A 482 57.76 11.76 -64.15
CA ALA A 482 58.35 10.62 -63.44
C ALA A 482 57.65 10.03 -62.18
N GLY A 483 57.11 8.81 -62.37
CA GLY A 483 56.88 7.79 -61.32
C GLY A 483 58.19 7.06 -60.90
N PRO A 484 58.18 5.83 -60.32
CA PRO A 484 57.20 4.76 -60.57
C PRO A 484 56.73 3.91 -59.36
N MET A 485 55.60 3.23 -59.61
CA MET A 485 55.22 1.81 -59.30
C MET A 485 55.25 1.23 -57.87
N CYS A 486 54.07 0.79 -57.40
CA CYS A 486 53.63 -0.63 -57.31
C CYS A 486 52.24 -0.69 -56.60
N SER A 487 51.15 -1.06 -57.29
CA SER A 487 50.45 -2.39 -57.25
C SER A 487 49.86 -2.74 -55.86
N SER A 488 48.60 -3.13 -55.65
CA SER A 488 47.60 -3.77 -56.51
C SER A 488 46.23 -3.93 -55.78
N SER A 489 45.13 -3.83 -56.54
CA SER A 489 43.94 -4.72 -56.58
C SER A 489 43.29 -5.20 -55.25
N SER A 490 42.09 -4.72 -54.92
CA SER A 490 40.78 -5.36 -55.19
C SER A 490 40.43 -6.55 -54.27
N HIS A 491 39.32 -6.44 -53.53
CA HIS A 491 38.13 -7.32 -53.62
C HIS A 491 37.24 -7.18 -52.36
N LEU A 492 35.99 -6.78 -52.58
CA LEU A 492 34.84 -7.25 -51.79
C LEU A 492 34.63 -8.75 -52.09
N PRO A 493 34.07 -9.52 -51.15
CA PRO A 493 32.64 -9.83 -51.29
C PRO A 493 31.84 -9.89 -49.98
N LEU A 494 30.53 -9.74 -50.17
CA LEU A 494 29.43 -10.17 -49.29
C LEU A 494 29.47 -11.69 -49.02
N HIS A 495 29.12 -12.10 -47.80
CA HIS A 495 27.96 -12.96 -47.44
C HIS A 495 28.22 -13.74 -46.13
N THR A 496 27.18 -13.77 -45.26
CA THR A 496 26.73 -14.88 -44.38
C THR A 496 27.74 -15.50 -43.41
N SER A 497 27.43 -16.03 -42.23
CA SER A 497 26.26 -16.20 -41.36
C SER A 497 26.83 -16.91 -40.12
N GLU A 498 26.12 -16.82 -39.00
CA GLU A 498 26.16 -17.78 -37.87
C GLU A 498 27.35 -17.83 -36.89
N ALA A 499 26.95 -17.60 -35.63
CA ALA A 499 27.23 -18.40 -34.44
C ALA A 499 28.69 -18.68 -34.02
N ALA A 500 29.05 -18.17 -32.84
CA ALA A 500 29.11 -18.98 -31.60
C ALA A 500 30.05 -18.35 -30.54
N LEU A 501 29.61 -18.46 -29.28
CA LEU A 501 30.38 -18.74 -28.05
C LEU A 501 31.59 -17.87 -27.63
N SER A 502 31.58 -17.45 -26.36
CA SER A 502 32.66 -17.53 -25.36
C SER A 502 32.34 -16.53 -24.24
N VAL A 503 31.73 -16.92 -23.11
CA VAL A 503 32.39 -17.42 -21.89
C VAL A 503 33.77 -16.79 -21.68
N TYR A 504 33.89 -15.92 -20.67
CA TYR A 504 35.15 -15.44 -20.14
C TYR A 504 35.11 -15.55 -18.61
N GLU A 505 35.64 -16.66 -18.11
CA GLU A 505 36.23 -16.75 -16.78
C GLU A 505 37.73 -16.49 -16.94
N MET A 506 38.32 -15.62 -16.12
CA MET A 506 39.62 -15.89 -15.50
C MET A 506 39.79 -15.09 -14.22
N ALA A 507 40.23 -15.85 -13.22
CA ALA A 507 40.66 -15.47 -11.89
C ALA A 507 41.70 -14.35 -11.84
N ASN A 508 41.77 -13.68 -10.70
CA ASN A 508 43.05 -13.20 -10.19
C ASN A 508 43.17 -13.42 -8.69
N ILE A 509 44.14 -14.28 -8.36
CA ILE A 509 44.69 -14.51 -7.03
C ILE A 509 45.66 -13.37 -6.73
N SER A 510 45.53 -12.72 -5.58
CA SER A 510 46.60 -11.91 -5.01
C SER A 510 46.74 -12.22 -3.53
N THR A 511 47.87 -12.84 -3.23
CA THR A 511 48.45 -13.06 -1.91
C THR A 511 49.02 -11.75 -1.36
N HIS A 512 48.67 -11.37 -0.13
CA HIS A 512 49.60 -10.66 0.74
C HIS A 512 49.41 -11.00 2.22
N SER A 513 50.56 -11.07 2.89
CA SER A 513 50.79 -11.56 4.23
C SER A 513 50.82 -10.44 5.28
N CYS A 514 50.97 -10.86 6.54
CA CYS A 514 51.18 -10.08 7.78
C CYS A 514 49.90 -9.39 8.31
N ARG A 515 49.58 -9.45 9.60
CA ARG A 515 50.45 -9.38 10.78
C ARG A 515 49.63 -9.80 12.00
N ALA A 516 50.10 -10.79 12.75
CA ALA A 516 49.55 -11.10 14.06
C ALA A 516 49.82 -9.93 15.02
N ARG A 517 48.77 -9.45 15.70
CA ARG A 517 48.91 -8.68 16.94
C ARG A 517 48.13 -9.41 18.03
N ARG A 518 48.90 -9.87 19.03
CA ARG A 518 48.43 -10.06 20.39
C ARG A 518 47.90 -8.73 20.91
N LEU A 519 46.76 -8.72 21.56
CA LEU A 519 46.41 -7.71 22.54
C LEU A 519 45.82 -8.42 23.75
N ASP A 520 46.41 -8.05 24.89
CA ASP A 520 46.20 -8.58 26.22
C ASP A 520 44.80 -8.24 26.77
N GLU A 521 44.37 -9.10 27.68
CA GLU A 521 43.30 -8.87 28.65
C GLU A 521 43.65 -7.68 29.54
N ALA A 522 42.76 -6.69 29.62
CA ALA A 522 42.60 -5.85 30.80
C ALA A 522 41.19 -5.22 30.82
N THR A 523 40.39 -5.74 31.74
CA THR A 523 39.23 -5.09 32.39
C THR A 523 39.35 -3.56 32.53
N ASP A 524 38.30 -2.82 32.17
CA ASP A 524 37.71 -1.89 33.14
C ASP A 524 36.21 -1.66 32.90
N SER A 525 35.47 -1.98 33.95
CA SER A 525 34.03 -1.97 34.07
C SER A 525 33.61 -0.61 34.60
N ARG A 526 33.09 0.31 33.77
CA ARG A 526 32.39 1.52 34.26
C ARG A 526 31.68 2.33 33.16
N ARG A 527 30.51 1.87 32.69
CA ARG A 527 29.40 2.74 32.25
C ARG A 527 28.15 1.95 31.86
N ILE A 528 27.50 1.32 32.84
CA ILE A 528 26.09 0.92 32.70
C ILE A 528 25.39 1.29 34.00
N ARG A 529 24.79 2.49 34.05
CA ARG A 529 23.69 2.82 34.96
C ARG A 529 22.81 3.90 34.35
N ARG A 530 21.51 3.63 34.43
CA ARG A 530 20.32 4.45 34.11
C ARG A 530 19.86 4.35 32.65
N TYR A 531 19.00 3.37 32.38
CA TYR A 531 17.57 3.57 32.13
C TYR A 531 16.87 2.22 32.32
N SER A 532 16.37 1.99 33.53
CA SER A 532 15.36 0.97 33.80
C SER A 532 14.28 1.60 34.68
N ASN A 533 13.03 1.27 34.36
CA ASN A 533 11.78 1.58 35.06
C ASN A 533 11.03 2.84 34.59
N ALA A 534 10.15 2.67 33.60
CA ALA A 534 8.73 3.00 33.72
C ALA A 534 7.96 2.59 32.45
N SER A 535 7.48 1.36 32.39
CA SER A 535 6.31 1.01 31.57
C SER A 535 5.47 0.02 32.35
N SER A 536 4.72 0.58 33.31
CA SER A 536 3.60 -0.09 33.95
C SER A 536 2.56 -0.43 32.88
N PHE A 537 2.27 -1.72 32.81
CA PHE A 537 1.10 -2.30 32.17
C PHE A 537 -0.18 -1.57 32.56
N SER A 538 -1.00 -1.24 31.56
CA SER A 538 -2.46 -1.22 31.71
C SER A 538 -3.04 -1.97 30.52
N SER A 539 -3.39 -3.22 30.77
CA SER A 539 -4.21 -4.08 29.94
C SER A 539 -5.65 -3.55 29.87
N ILE A 540 -6.13 -3.20 28.67
CA ILE A 540 -7.50 -3.44 28.16
C ILE A 540 -7.41 -3.66 26.66
#